data_AF-A0A9Q1DLL9-F1
#
_entry.id   AF-A0A9Q1DLL9-F1
#
_cell.length_a   1.000
_cell.length_b   1.000
_cell.length_c   1.000
_cell.angle_alpha   90.00
_cell.angle_beta   90.00
_cell.angle_gamma   90.00
#
_symmetry.space_group_name_H-M   'P 1'
#
loop_
_entity.id
_entity.type
_entity.pdbx_description
1 polymer ?
#
loop_
_entity_poly.entity_id
_entity_poly.type
_entity_poly.pdbx_seq_one_letter_code
_entity_poly.pdbx_strand_id
1 'polypeptide(L)'
;MLGEQFMVGEEICGAVVSVRFQEDIISIWNKTASDQATTARIRDTLRRVLNLPPNTIMEYKTHTDSIKAWEDFHGLVNASGGR
;
A
#
# COMPACT_ATOMS: atom_id res chain seq x y z
N MET A 1 -6.33 -12.24 -7.47
CA MET A 1 -6.00 -12.98 -6.23
C MET A 1 -7.23 -13.76 -5.83
N LEU A 2 -7.13 -15.09 -5.79
CA LEU A 2 -8.20 -16.10 -5.81
C LEU A 2 -9.64 -15.58 -5.62
N GLY A 3 -10.46 -15.67 -6.69
CA GLY A 3 -11.87 -15.26 -6.73
C GLY A 3 -12.17 -13.95 -7.48
N GLU A 4 -11.15 -13.28 -8.05
CA GLU A 4 -11.27 -12.11 -8.94
C GLU A 4 -12.15 -10.94 -8.43
N GLN A 5 -12.31 -10.82 -7.11
CA GLN A 5 -13.27 -9.91 -6.47
C GLN A 5 -13.00 -8.41 -6.73
N PHE A 6 -11.79 -8.06 -7.16
CA PHE A 6 -11.41 -6.69 -7.47
C PHE A 6 -11.93 -6.21 -8.83
N MET A 7 -12.18 -7.12 -9.79
CA MET A 7 -12.71 -6.78 -11.12
C MET A 7 -11.92 -5.65 -11.83
N VAL A 8 -10.59 -5.65 -11.67
CA VAL A 8 -9.64 -4.69 -12.27
C VAL A 8 -8.73 -5.35 -13.31
N GLY A 9 -9.13 -6.49 -13.86
CA GLY A 9 -8.32 -7.27 -14.80
C GLY A 9 -6.97 -7.67 -14.19
N GLU A 10 -5.89 -7.41 -14.91
CA GLU A 10 -4.53 -7.79 -14.52
C GLU A 10 -3.80 -6.73 -13.67
N GLU A 11 -4.51 -5.74 -13.13
CA GLU A 11 -3.86 -4.65 -12.39
C GLU A 11 -3.25 -5.12 -11.07
N ILE A 12 -3.76 -6.19 -10.44
CA ILE A 12 -3.23 -6.67 -9.17
C ILE A 12 -1.91 -7.43 -9.37
N CYS A 13 -0.83 -6.91 -8.80
CA CYS A 13 0.50 -7.53 -8.79
C CYS A 13 0.66 -8.49 -7.61
N GLY A 14 0.25 -8.06 -6.43
CA GLY A 14 0.73 -8.64 -5.17
C GLY A 14 -0.08 -8.19 -3.96
N ALA A 15 0.04 -8.94 -2.87
CA ALA A 15 -0.42 -8.54 -1.55
C ALA A 15 0.66 -8.93 -0.54
N VAL A 16 0.85 -8.07 0.46
CA VAL A 16 1.86 -8.22 1.50
C VAL A 16 1.19 -8.03 2.85
N VAL A 17 1.52 -8.91 3.80
CA VAL A 17 1.13 -8.75 5.21
C VAL A 17 2.40 -8.53 6.01
N SER A 18 2.50 -7.37 6.64
CA SER A 18 3.60 -7.00 7.52
C SER A 18 3.13 -7.09 8.96
N VAL A 19 3.58 -8.13 9.66
CA VAL A 19 3.28 -8.31 11.10
C VAL A 19 4.27 -7.47 11.90
N ARG A 20 3.77 -6.60 12.78
CA ARG A 20 4.60 -5.76 13.69
C ARG A 20 4.10 -5.89 15.12
N PHE A 21 4.89 -5.34 16.05
CA PHE A 21 4.58 -5.42 17.47
C PHE A 21 3.35 -4.59 17.87
N GLN A 22 3.15 -3.41 17.28
CA GLN A 22 2.05 -2.50 17.64
C GLN A 22 0.85 -2.59 16.71
N GLU A 23 1.06 -2.93 15.45
CA GLU A 23 0.01 -3.01 14.44
C GLU A 23 0.40 -3.95 13.30
N ASP A 24 -0.59 -4.53 12.64
CA ASP A 24 -0.38 -5.28 11.41
C ASP A 24 -0.74 -4.40 10.21
N ILE A 25 0.09 -4.45 9.16
CA ILE A 25 -0.13 -3.68 7.94
C ILE A 25 -0.40 -4.65 6.79
N ILE A 26 -1.55 -4.49 6.14
CA ILE A 26 -1.91 -5.21 4.93
C ILE A 26 -1.77 -4.26 3.74
N SER A 27 -1.02 -4.68 2.72
CA SER A 27 -0.78 -3.89 1.50
C SER A 27 -1.17 -4.69 0.26
N ILE A 28 -1.74 -4.01 -0.73
CA ILE A 28 -2.00 -4.55 -2.07
C ILE A 28 -1.23 -3.70 -3.07
N TRP A 29 -0.55 -4.35 -4.02
CA TRP A 29 0.21 -3.70 -5.07
C TRP A 29 -0.50 -3.85 -6.40
N ASN A 30 -0.59 -2.76 -7.15
CA ASN A 30 -1.10 -2.75 -8.51
C ASN A 30 -0.08 -2.15 -9.50
N LYS A 31 -0.27 -2.41 -10.79
CA LYS A 31 0.68 -2.01 -11.84
C LYS A 31 0.68 -0.50 -12.06
N THR A 32 -0.50 0.11 -12.16
CA THR A 32 -0.65 1.49 -12.66
C THR A 32 -1.14 2.43 -11.56
N ALA A 33 -0.24 3.26 -11.03
CA ALA A 33 -0.59 4.20 -9.96
C ALA A 33 -1.41 5.41 -10.42
N SER A 34 -1.32 5.78 -11.70
CA SER A 34 -2.03 6.94 -12.26
C SER A 34 -3.50 6.68 -12.55
N ASP A 35 -3.94 5.42 -12.60
CA ASP A 35 -5.34 5.06 -12.79
C ASP A 35 -6.11 5.14 -11.46
N GLN A 36 -6.66 6.32 -11.21
CA GLN A 36 -7.44 6.61 -10.00
C GLN A 36 -8.71 5.76 -9.88
N ALA A 37 -9.31 5.35 -11.00
CA ALA A 37 -10.52 4.53 -10.97
C ALA A 37 -10.19 3.12 -10.48
N THR A 38 -9.08 2.55 -10.98
CA THR A 38 -8.55 1.27 -10.51
C THR A 38 -8.16 1.33 -9.04
N THR A 39 -7.39 2.34 -8.61
CA THR A 39 -6.93 2.42 -7.21
C THR A 39 -8.10 2.61 -6.23
N ALA A 40 -9.10 3.43 -6.59
CA ALA A 40 -10.32 3.59 -5.79
C ALA A 40 -11.12 2.28 -5.68
N ARG A 41 -11.29 1.56 -6.79
CA ARG A 41 -11.99 0.27 -6.80
C ARG A 41 -11.27 -0.78 -5.95
N ILE A 42 -9.94 -0.79 -5.98
CA ILE A 42 -9.13 -1.69 -5.14
C ILE A 42 -9.35 -1.38 -3.66
N ARG A 43 -9.27 -0.11 -3.27
CA ARG A 43 -9.53 0.35 -1.90
C ARG A 43 -10.90 -0.08 -1.40
N ASP A 44 -11.94 0.18 -2.19
CA ASP A 44 -13.33 -0.10 -1.79
C ASP A 44 -13.59 -1.61 -1.69
N THR A 45 -13.02 -2.39 -2.60
CA THR A 45 -13.08 -3.85 -2.53
C THR A 45 -12.34 -4.39 -1.32
N LEU A 46 -11.13 -3.88 -1.03
CA LEU A 46 -10.34 -4.30 0.12
C LEU A 46 -11.09 -4.06 1.43
N ARG A 47 -11.67 -2.86 1.58
CA ARG A 47 -12.50 -2.49 2.73
C ARG A 47 -13.70 -3.43 2.90
N ARG A 48 -14.40 -3.75 1.81
CA ARG A 48 -15.56 -4.65 1.81
C ARG A 48 -15.18 -6.10 2.15
N VAL A 49 -14.15 -6.65 1.51
CA VAL A 49 -13.77 -8.07 1.65
C VAL A 49 -13.18 -8.35 3.02
N LEU A 50 -12.41 -7.41 3.58
CA LEU A 50 -11.87 -7.52 4.94
C LEU A 50 -12.84 -7.01 6.02
N ASN A 51 -14.03 -6.54 5.64
CA ASN A 51 -15.03 -5.98 6.55
C ASN A 51 -14.46 -4.92 7.51
N LEU A 52 -13.65 -3.99 6.96
CA LEU A 52 -12.98 -2.98 7.76
C LEU A 52 -13.96 -1.89 8.22
N PRO A 53 -13.85 -1.40 9.46
CA PRO A 53 -14.59 -0.24 9.93
C PRO A 53 -14.49 0.98 8.99
N PRO A 54 -15.53 1.82 8.87
CA PRO A 54 -15.50 3.01 8.03
C PRO A 54 -14.39 4.01 8.37
N ASN A 55 -13.94 4.02 9.64
CA ASN A 55 -12.87 4.86 10.16
C ASN A 55 -11.47 4.27 9.95
N THR A 56 -11.33 3.08 9.35
CA THR A 56 -10.02 2.54 9.01
C THR A 56 -9.36 3.42 7.96
N ILE A 57 -8.23 4.03 8.36
CA ILE A 57 -7.41 4.86 7.48
C ILE A 57 -6.75 3.94 6.46
N MET A 58 -6.86 4.29 5.19
CA MET A 58 -6.24 3.58 4.08
C MET A 58 -5.43 4.58 3.29
N GLU A 59 -4.16 4.25 3.07
CA GLU A 59 -3.22 5.11 2.37
C GLU A 59 -2.76 4.42 1.09
N TYR A 60 -2.70 5.18 0.00
CA TYR A 60 -2.11 4.74 -1.25
C TYR A 60 -0.79 5.47 -1.47
N LYS A 61 0.30 4.74 -1.66
CA LYS A 61 1.64 5.29 -1.98
C LYS A 61 2.14 4.70 -3.27
N THR A 62 2.69 5.55 -4.13
CA THR A 62 3.39 5.04 -5.32
C THR A 62 4.69 4.36 -4.90
N HIS A 63 5.14 3.39 -5.70
CA HIS A 63 6.42 2.73 -5.44
C HIS A 63 7.59 3.72 -5.48
N THR A 64 7.55 4.69 -6.40
CA THR A 64 8.56 5.74 -6.52
C THR A 64 8.62 6.63 -5.29
N ASP A 65 7.47 7.05 -4.75
CA ASP A 65 7.44 7.89 -3.53
C ASP A 65 7.92 7.10 -2.31
N SER A 66 7.58 5.81 -2.24
CA SER A 66 8.00 4.94 -1.14
C SER A 66 9.51 4.72 -1.12
N ILE A 67 10.13 4.55 -2.30
CA ILE A 67 11.59 4.43 -2.44
C ILE A 67 12.26 5.73 -2.05
N LYS A 68 11.78 6.87 -2.58
CA LYS A 68 12.36 8.17 -2.27
C LYS A 68 12.27 8.51 -0.77
N ALA A 69 11.12 8.25 -0.15
CA ALA A 69 10.95 8.47 1.28
C ALA A 69 11.91 7.61 2.12
N TRP A 70 12.18 6.38 1.66
CA TRP A 70 13.17 5.51 2.29
C TRP A 70 14.59 6.05 2.13
N GLU A 71 14.96 6.51 0.94
CA GLU A 71 16.27 7.14 0.67
C GLU A 71 16.47 8.40 1.53
N ASP A 72 15.47 9.28 1.59
CA ASP A 72 15.49 10.50 2.39
C ASP A 72 15.66 10.17 3.88
N PHE A 73 14.91 9.20 4.40
CA PHE A 73 15.04 8.74 5.79
C PHE A 73 16.44 8.22 6.10
N HIS A 74 16.99 7.37 5.23
CA HIS A 74 18.35 6.85 5.42
C HIS A 74 19.43 7.93 5.26
N GLY A 75 19.23 8.90 4.37
CA GLY A 75 20.10 10.06 4.24
C GLY A 75 20.15 10.90 5.52
N LEU A 76 19.01 11.13 6.16
CA LEU A 76 18.91 11.85 7.43
C LEU A 76 19.58 11.10 8.59
N VAL A 77 19.42 9.78 8.67
CA VAL A 77 20.08 8.94 9.69
C VAL A 77 21.60 8.98 9.51
N ASN A 78 22.09 8.87 8.28
CA ASN A 78 23.54 8.92 8.01
C ASN A 78 24.14 10.31 8.27
N ALA A 79 23.40 11.39 8.00
CA ALA A 79 23.84 12.76 8.28
C ALA A 79 23.87 13.10 9.78
N SER A 80 23.03 12.45 10.59
CA SER A 80 22.94 12.69 12.03
C SER A 80 23.90 11.85 12.88
N GLY A 81 24.39 10.71 12.36
CA GLY A 81 25.38 9.84 13.03
C GLY A 81 26.84 10.30 12.92
N GLY A 82 27.12 11.41 12.23
CA GLY A 82 28.45 12.00 12.11
C GLY A 82 28.69 13.10 13.14
N ARG A 83 28.76 12.76 14.43
CA ARG A 83 29.34 13.60 15.50
C ARG A 83 29.80 12.74 16.66
#